data_AF-A0A562R7T3-F1
#
_entry.id   AF-A0A562R7T3-F1
#
_cell.length_a   1.000
_cell.length_b   1.000
_cell.length_c   1.000
_cell.angle_alpha   90.00
_cell.angle_beta   90.00
_cell.angle_gamma   90.00
#
_symmetry.space_group_name_H-M   'P 1'
#
loop_
_entity.id
_entity.type
_entity.pdbx_description
1 polymer ?
#
loop_
_entity_poly.entity_id
_entity_poly.type
_entity_poly.pdbx_seq_one_letter_code
_entity_poly.pdbx_strand_id
1 'polypeptide(L)'
;MQTSCTQCGECCRKGGPALHIEDKFLIMQGKLPASGLFTLRKGEVGMDPVENKKIILEEEIIKIQPDSNRDWACIHLSEKGDACEVYDTRPLEIERKIIEGDMDAAMPMLPEMEKQAASLLELFKI
;
A
#
# COMPACT_ATOMS: atom_id res chain seq x y z
N MET A 1 -20.35 -0.25 5.99
CA MET A 1 -19.73 0.32 4.78
C MET A 1 -19.49 1.79 5.01
N GLN A 2 -18.23 2.22 5.09
CA GLN A 2 -17.87 3.62 5.05
C GLN A 2 -17.74 3.99 3.57
N THR A 3 -18.62 4.86 3.06
CA THR A 3 -18.62 5.26 1.63
C THR A 3 -17.67 6.43 1.35
N SER A 4 -17.09 7.00 2.41
CA SER A 4 -16.13 8.10 2.36
C SER A 4 -15.08 7.93 3.46
N CYS A 5 -13.85 8.36 3.16
CA CYS A 5 -12.78 8.38 4.14
C CYS A 5 -13.10 9.41 5.23
N THR A 6 -12.96 9.05 6.50
CA THR A 6 -13.17 9.96 7.66
C THR A 6 -11.88 10.62 8.13
N GLN A 7 -10.78 10.50 7.38
CA GLN A 7 -9.44 10.93 7.78
C GLN A 7 -8.99 10.36 9.13
N CYS A 8 -9.39 9.11 9.43
CA CYS A 8 -9.05 8.45 10.68
C CYS A 8 -7.58 7.98 10.77
N GLY A 9 -6.84 7.99 9.67
CA GLY A 9 -5.42 7.59 9.63
C GLY A 9 -5.16 6.09 9.67
N GLU A 10 -6.21 5.26 9.76
CA GLU A 10 -6.06 3.83 10.01
C GLU A 10 -5.36 3.09 8.86
N CYS A 11 -5.80 3.33 7.63
CA CYS A 11 -5.14 2.76 6.45
C CYS A 11 -3.68 3.20 6.35
N CYS A 12 -3.37 4.44 6.78
CA CYS A 12 -2.01 4.95 6.76
C CYS A 12 -1.14 4.27 7.84
N ARG A 13 -1.64 4.07 9.06
CA ARG A 13 -0.92 3.32 10.11
C ARG A 13 -0.68 1.85 9.74
N LYS A 14 -1.60 1.25 8.98
CA LYS A 14 -1.48 -0.13 8.48
C LYS A 14 -0.57 -0.29 7.25
N GLY A 15 0.23 0.72 6.91
CA GLY A 15 1.16 0.70 5.78
C GLY A 15 0.55 1.07 4.43
N GLY A 16 -0.54 1.81 4.44
CA GLY A 16 -1.16 2.41 3.25
C GLY A 16 -2.04 1.44 2.45
N PRO A 17 -2.94 1.98 1.61
CA PRO A 17 -3.80 1.18 0.74
C PRO A 17 -3.00 0.49 -0.38
N ALA A 18 -3.56 -0.62 -0.86
CA ALA A 18 -3.21 -1.20 -2.15
C ALA A 18 -3.88 -0.43 -3.28
N LEU A 19 -3.15 -0.24 -4.37
CA LEU A 19 -3.62 0.44 -5.57
C LEU A 19 -4.38 -0.56 -6.43
N HIS A 20 -5.55 -0.13 -6.88
CA HIS A 20 -6.37 -0.83 -7.85
C HIS A 20 -6.10 -0.33 -9.27
N ILE A 21 -6.66 -1.02 -10.28
CA ILE A 21 -6.56 -0.57 -11.67
C ILE A 21 -7.18 0.82 -11.84
N GLU A 22 -8.23 1.09 -11.08
CA GLU A 22 -8.91 2.37 -11.00
C GLU A 22 -7.99 3.48 -10.49
N ASP A 23 -6.94 3.17 -9.73
CA ASP A 23 -5.97 4.14 -9.21
C ASP A 23 -4.86 4.47 -10.21
N LYS A 24 -4.82 3.80 -11.38
CA LYS A 24 -3.79 4.01 -12.41
C LYS A 24 -3.66 5.48 -12.82
N PHE A 25 -4.76 6.24 -12.87
CA PHE A 25 -4.72 7.65 -13.23
C PHE A 25 -3.90 8.50 -12.24
N LEU A 26 -3.82 8.10 -10.96
CA LEU A 26 -3.03 8.81 -9.95
C LEU A 26 -1.54 8.72 -10.27
N ILE A 27 -1.09 7.55 -10.75
CA ILE A 27 0.30 7.34 -11.18
C ILE A 27 0.56 8.10 -12.49
N MET A 28 -0.32 7.92 -13.49
CA MET A 28 -0.15 8.55 -14.81
C MET A 28 -0.14 10.08 -14.75
N GLN A 29 -0.88 10.68 -13.82
CA GLN A 29 -0.91 12.13 -13.61
C GLN A 29 0.21 12.62 -12.67
N GLY A 30 1.10 11.75 -12.19
CA GLY A 30 2.17 12.10 -11.26
C GLY A 30 1.69 12.49 -9.85
N LYS A 31 0.43 12.21 -9.51
CA LYS A 31 -0.16 12.49 -8.19
C LYS A 31 0.33 11.50 -7.13
N LEU A 32 0.61 10.26 -7.55
CA LEU A 32 1.32 9.27 -6.77
C LEU A 32 2.59 8.87 -7.55
N PRO A 33 3.76 9.44 -7.19
CA PRO A 33 4.98 9.12 -7.90
C PRO A 33 5.36 7.66 -7.66
N ALA A 34 5.83 6.97 -8.70
CA ALA A 34 6.23 5.56 -8.62
C ALA A 34 7.34 5.31 -7.57
N SER A 35 8.14 6.33 -7.23
CA SER A 35 9.15 6.27 -6.16
C SER A 35 8.56 6.09 -4.76
N GLY A 36 7.27 6.42 -4.58
CA GLY A 36 6.54 6.20 -3.33
C GLY A 36 5.70 4.93 -3.34
N LEU A 37 5.93 4.02 -4.29
CA LEU A 37 5.19 2.77 -4.44
C LEU A 37 6.14 1.56 -4.40
N PHE A 38 5.59 0.41 -4.01
CA PHE A 38 6.25 -0.88 -4.11
C PHE A 38 5.30 -1.95 -4.62
N THR A 39 5.87 -3.08 -5.04
CA THR A 39 5.11 -4.24 -5.52
C THR A 39 5.36 -5.43 -4.60
N LEU A 40 4.28 -6.05 -4.13
CA LEU A 40 4.28 -7.42 -3.65
C LEU A 40 4.02 -8.36 -4.83
N ARG A 41 4.85 -9.38 -4.99
CA ARG A 41 4.78 -10.30 -6.12
C ARG A 41 3.83 -11.45 -5.86
N LYS A 42 3.27 -11.96 -6.95
CA LYS A 42 2.62 -13.26 -6.94
C LYS A 42 3.58 -14.32 -6.40
N GLY A 43 3.12 -15.13 -5.46
CA GLY A 43 3.91 -16.16 -4.79
C GLY A 43 4.61 -15.68 -3.51
N GLU A 44 4.65 -14.37 -3.24
CA GLU A 44 5.14 -13.85 -1.95
C GLU A 44 4.10 -14.02 -0.86
N VAL A 45 4.56 -13.90 0.40
CA VAL A 45 3.69 -13.95 1.57
C VAL A 45 3.07 -12.57 1.78
N GLY A 46 1.75 -12.50 1.66
CA GLY A 46 0.94 -11.37 2.08
C GLY A 46 0.21 -11.66 3.39
N MET A 47 -0.58 -10.70 3.87
CA MET A 47 -1.40 -10.85 5.06
C MET A 47 -2.85 -10.52 4.78
N ASP A 48 -3.73 -11.50 4.96
CA ASP A 48 -5.18 -11.30 4.91
C ASP A 48 -5.68 -10.60 6.19
N PRO A 49 -6.08 -9.33 6.15
CA PRO A 49 -6.66 -8.62 7.29
C PRO A 49 -8.02 -9.12 7.80
N VAL A 50 -8.81 -9.81 6.97
CA VAL A 50 -10.12 -10.33 7.42
C VAL A 50 -9.91 -11.54 8.31
N GLU A 51 -9.06 -12.45 7.82
CA GLU A 51 -8.78 -13.70 8.51
C GLU A 51 -7.59 -13.59 9.47
N ASN A 52 -6.90 -12.44 9.47
CA ASN A 52 -5.68 -12.17 10.22
C ASN A 52 -4.65 -13.29 10.07
N LYS A 53 -4.37 -13.69 8.81
CA LYS A 53 -3.49 -14.82 8.48
C LYS A 53 -2.52 -14.48 7.36
N LYS A 54 -1.36 -15.13 7.38
CA LYS A 54 -0.42 -15.10 6.25
C LYS A 54 -1.01 -15.90 5.08
N ILE A 55 -0.99 -15.32 3.90
CA ILE A 55 -1.43 -15.97 2.65
C ILE A 55 -0.32 -15.89 1.61
N ILE A 56 -0.36 -16.79 0.63
CA ILE A 56 0.44 -16.64 -0.58
C ILE A 56 -0.34 -15.79 -1.56
N LEU A 57 0.28 -14.75 -2.09
CA LEU A 57 -0.35 -13.85 -3.05
C LEU A 57 -0.58 -14.56 -4.39
N GLU A 58 -1.82 -14.58 -4.84
CA GLU A 58 -2.21 -15.19 -6.13
C GLU A 58 -2.00 -14.24 -7.31
N GLU A 59 -1.81 -12.95 -7.04
CA GLU A 59 -1.64 -11.84 -7.97
C GLU A 59 -0.56 -10.88 -7.46
N GLU A 60 -0.02 -10.05 -8.35
CA GLU A 60 0.84 -8.94 -7.94
C GLU A 60 0.00 -7.80 -7.38
N ILE A 61 0.49 -7.15 -6.33
CA ILE A 61 -0.20 -6.05 -5.68
C ILE A 61 0.74 -4.87 -5.54
N ILE A 62 0.26 -3.69 -5.92
CA ILE A 62 1.00 -2.44 -5.79
C ILE A 62 0.47 -1.70 -4.57
N LYS A 63 1.37 -1.16 -3.74
CA LYS A 63 1.03 -0.44 -2.52
C LYS A 63 1.85 0.83 -2.40
N ILE A 64 1.35 1.77 -1.60
CA ILE A 64 2.17 2.91 -1.16
C ILE A 64 3.29 2.40 -0.26
N GLN A 65 4.51 2.88 -0.52
CA GLN A 65 5.69 2.55 0.27
C GLN A 65 5.46 2.91 1.75
N PRO A 66 5.60 1.94 2.66
CA PRO A 66 5.64 2.21 4.09
C PRO A 66 7.01 2.76 4.48
N ASP A 67 7.04 3.60 5.52
CA ASP A 67 8.25 4.13 6.11
C ASP A 67 8.71 3.25 7.26
N SER A 68 9.86 2.59 7.08
CA SER A 68 10.46 1.73 8.10
C SER A 68 10.86 2.48 9.37
N ASN A 69 11.02 3.82 9.31
CA ASN A 69 11.30 4.64 10.48
C ASN A 69 10.04 5.04 11.26
N ARG A 70 8.85 4.71 10.74
CA ARG A 70 7.56 5.09 11.31
C ARG A 70 6.66 3.88 11.56
N ASP A 71 7.24 2.81 12.09
CA ASP A 71 6.51 1.57 12.38
C ASP A 71 5.72 1.04 11.19
N TRP A 72 6.29 1.17 9.98
CA TRP A 72 5.66 0.81 8.71
C TRP A 72 4.42 1.61 8.33
N ALA A 73 4.19 2.76 8.96
CA ALA A 73 3.17 3.68 8.51
C ALA A 73 3.46 4.16 7.07
N CYS A 74 2.40 4.35 6.30
CA CYS A 74 2.42 5.01 5.01
C CYS A 74 3.17 6.34 5.09
N ILE A 75 4.01 6.60 4.09
CA ILE A 75 4.76 7.87 3.95
C ILE A 75 3.86 9.13 3.92
N HIS A 76 2.56 8.98 3.66
CA HIS A 76 1.59 10.08 3.64
C HIS A 76 0.78 10.25 4.94
N LEU A 77 1.10 9.51 6.01
CA LEU A 77 0.52 9.78 7.34
C LEU A 77 1.07 11.11 7.85
N SER A 78 0.20 12.06 8.18
CA SER A 78 0.65 13.34 8.72
C SER A 78 1.39 13.17 10.05
N GLU A 79 2.43 13.97 10.26
CA GLU A 79 3.13 14.01 11.57
C GLU A 79 2.32 14.77 12.63
N LYS A 80 1.37 15.62 12.20
CA LYS A 80 0.60 16.52 13.08
C LYS A 80 -0.74 15.92 13.54
N GLY A 81 -1.08 14.70 13.09
CA GLY A 81 -2.32 14.02 13.45
C GLY A 81 -2.64 12.84 12.54
N ASP A 82 -3.90 12.43 12.54
CA ASP A 82 -4.35 11.21 11.83
C ASP A 82 -4.66 11.41 10.34
N ALA A 83 -4.43 12.61 9.80
CA ALA A 83 -4.81 12.94 8.43
C ALA A 83 -3.84 12.33 7.41
N CYS A 84 -4.39 11.91 6.27
CA CYS A 84 -3.62 11.57 5.07
C CYS A 84 -3.28 12.86 4.32
N GLU A 85 -1.99 13.09 4.07
CA GLU A 85 -1.51 14.32 3.41
C GLU A 85 -1.87 14.38 1.92
N VAL A 86 -2.16 13.22 1.31
CA VAL A 86 -2.60 13.11 -0.09
C VAL A 86 -4.10 12.87 -0.20
N TYR A 87 -4.91 13.41 0.72
CA TYR A 87 -6.33 13.10 0.81
C TYR A 87 -7.09 13.25 -0.52
N ASP A 88 -6.84 14.31 -1.29
CA ASP A 88 -7.52 14.57 -2.56
C ASP A 88 -7.07 13.66 -3.72
N THR A 89 -5.91 13.03 -3.56
CA THR A 89 -5.30 12.13 -4.55
C THR A 89 -5.03 10.75 -3.96
N ARG A 90 -5.82 10.38 -2.94
CA ARG A 90 -5.69 9.09 -2.26
C ARG A 90 -6.16 7.96 -3.18
N PRO A 91 -5.51 6.79 -3.12
CA PRO A 91 -6.04 5.59 -3.76
C PRO A 91 -7.43 5.23 -3.24
N LEU A 92 -8.21 4.58 -4.08
CA LEU A 92 -9.48 3.98 -3.70
C LEU A 92 -9.22 2.80 -2.78
N GLU A 93 -9.68 2.93 -1.55
CA GLU A 93 -9.78 1.82 -0.62
C GLU A 93 -11.08 1.05 -0.92
N ILE A 94 -11.05 0.27 -2.00
CA ILE A 94 -12.08 -0.73 -2.27
C ILE A 94 -11.69 -1.97 -1.46
N GLU A 95 -12.69 -2.75 -1.01
CA GLU A 95 -12.59 -3.88 -0.07
C GLU A 95 -11.67 -5.05 -0.50
N ARG A 96 -10.60 -4.84 -1.25
CA ARG A 96 -9.54 -5.82 -1.44
C ARG A 96 -8.64 -5.84 -0.22
N LYS A 97 -9.22 -6.48 0.78
CA LYS A 97 -8.75 -6.78 2.12
C LYS A 97 -7.61 -7.80 2.11
N ILE A 98 -6.51 -7.55 1.39
CA ILE A 98 -5.41 -8.53 1.25
C ILE A 98 -4.09 -8.02 1.87
N ILE A 99 -4.03 -6.79 2.36
CA ILE A 99 -2.76 -6.26 2.91
C ILE A 99 -3.00 -5.18 3.97
N GLU A 100 -3.60 -5.53 5.11
CA GLU A 100 -3.29 -4.75 6.32
C GLU A 100 -2.08 -5.42 6.97
N GLY A 101 -1.03 -4.64 7.24
CA GLY A 101 0.18 -5.19 7.84
C GLY A 101 -0.04 -5.49 9.32
N ASP A 102 0.18 -6.73 9.73
CA ASP A 102 0.66 -7.04 11.08
C ASP A 102 2.19 -7.12 11.04
N MET A 103 2.76 -6.33 11.95
CA MET A 103 4.16 -5.93 12.02
C MET A 103 5.08 -7.08 12.43
N ASP A 104 4.56 -8.13 13.07
CA ASP A 104 5.37 -9.29 13.48
C ASP A 104 5.64 -10.24 12.29
N ALA A 105 4.88 -10.13 11.20
CA ALA A 105 5.00 -10.98 10.03
C ALA A 105 5.93 -10.45 8.93
N ALA A 106 6.05 -9.13 8.79
CA ALA A 106 6.76 -8.45 7.69
C ALA A 106 8.27 -8.26 7.94
N MET A 107 8.69 -8.29 9.22
CA MET A 107 10.06 -8.00 9.65
C MET A 107 11.18 -8.85 9.00
N PRO A 108 10.98 -10.14 8.62
CA PRO A 108 12.04 -10.90 7.94
C PRO A 108 12.12 -10.67 6.41
N MET A 109 11.27 -9.88 5.76
CA MET A 109 11.21 -9.74 4.28
C MET A 109 11.89 -8.47 3.72
N LEU A 110 12.51 -7.66 4.59
CA LEU A 110 13.10 -6.35 4.26
C LEU A 110 14.20 -6.33 3.17
N PRO A 111 15.12 -7.31 3.05
CA PRO A 111 16.19 -7.22 2.06
C PRO A 111 15.73 -7.37 0.59
N GLU A 112 14.52 -7.87 0.36
CA GLU A 112 13.99 -8.17 -0.98
C GLU A 112 13.08 -7.07 -1.54
N MET A 113 12.50 -6.24 -0.68
CA MET A 113 11.53 -5.20 -1.05
C MET A 113 12.16 -3.93 -1.65
N GLU A 114 13.42 -3.61 -1.33
CA GLU A 114 14.10 -2.39 -1.80
C GLU A 114 14.40 -2.36 -3.32
N LYS A 115 14.19 -3.46 -4.05
CA LYS A 115 14.67 -3.62 -5.44
C LYS A 115 13.65 -3.37 -6.56
N GLN A 116 12.37 -3.08 -6.30
CA GLN A 116 11.35 -3.44 -7.30
C GLN A 116 10.37 -2.32 -7.75
N ALA A 117 10.86 -1.11 -8.01
CA ALA A 117 10.12 -0.11 -8.76
C ALA A 117 10.07 -0.38 -10.28
N ALA A 118 11.03 -1.15 -10.83
CA ALA A 118 11.21 -1.30 -12.29
C ALA A 118 10.06 -2.05 -13.00
N SER A 119 9.40 -2.98 -12.32
CA SER A 119 8.32 -3.79 -12.92
C SER A 119 6.94 -3.15 -12.79
N LEU A 120 6.83 -2.09 -11.97
CA LEU A 120 5.61 -1.33 -11.74
C LEU A 120 5.11 -0.66 -13.04
N LEU A 121 6.05 -0.26 -13.92
CA LEU A 121 5.75 0.31 -15.24
C LEU A 121 5.27 -0.77 -16.24
N GLU A 122 5.84 -1.97 -16.19
CA GLU A 122 5.46 -3.09 -17.07
C GLU A 122 4.06 -3.65 -16.73
N LEU A 123 3.73 -3.77 -15.45
CA LEU A 123 2.43 -4.22 -14.94
C LEU A 123 1.27 -3.35 -15.41
N PHE A 124 1.48 -2.03 -15.48
CA PHE A 124 0.46 -1.09 -15.96
C PHE A 124 0.50 -0.87 -17.47
N LYS A 125 1.44 -1.47 -18.22
CA LYS A 125 1.71 -1.18 -19.64
C LYS A 125 1.80 0.33 -19.90
N ILE A 126 2.59 1.05 -19.10
CA ILE A 126 2.87 2.48 -19.27
C ILE A 126 4.22 2.63 -19.98
#